data_AF-A0A957FHQ5-F1
#
_entry.id   AF-A0A957FHQ5-F1
#
_cell.length_a   1.000
_cell.length_b   1.000
_cell.length_c   1.000
_cell.angle_alpha   90.00
_cell.angle_beta   90.00
_cell.angle_gamma   90.00
#
_symmetry.space_group_name_H-M   'P 1'
#
loop_
_entity.id
_entity.type
_entity.pdbx_description
1 polymer ?
#
loop_
_entity_poly.entity_id
_entity_poly.type
_entity_poly.pdbx_seq_one_letter_code
_entity_poly.pdbx_strand_id
1 'polypeptide(L)'
;MKLKIWLTSAYVRGLVGQLVGTLLGIGFIEAIRGAMGLEPTGATFNLFGAIIAEPSFVFGAIVGVIGFLLAAGVFTDWLKWMVGKETPLHHGAPAGKPEWSRYLNVDVNHKVIGIQYGYTSILVLLVGGLFAILFRIELAQPGMQWLTNDQYNTLFSAHGIVMIASILLGVGAMSNYLVPLMIGASDMAFPRMNAFSYWVGVPSVVLILAGMAVGGWDTGWVGYAPLSLRAPLGVQLFLLGFWLNGFSSIASAINIIVTTVTMRAKGMSWFRMPIFVWAAVAASLIQFTATQTVGVALMMSIAERAIGLNFFSPVGGGNPILYQHLFWFYSHPVVYVFVLPGLGVISELLPVFSRKPLFGYRWIALSSIGIALVGFLVWAHHMFVSGMSDA
;
A
#
# COMPACT_ATOMS: atom_id res chain seq x y z
N MET A 1 22.22 14.17 20.93
CA MET A 1 21.86 12.74 21.04
C MET A 1 20.61 12.36 20.22
N LYS A 2 19.46 13.03 20.37
CA LYS A 2 18.21 12.69 19.65
C LYS A 2 18.31 12.77 18.10
N LEU A 3 18.94 13.81 17.56
CA LEU A 3 19.14 13.96 16.11
C LEU A 3 19.98 12.81 15.50
N LYS A 4 21.05 12.39 16.17
CA LYS A 4 21.90 11.25 15.74
C LYS A 4 21.11 9.94 15.71
N ILE A 5 20.19 9.73 16.65
CA ILE A 5 19.32 8.55 16.67
C ILE A 5 18.35 8.57 15.48
N TRP A 6 17.78 9.73 15.18
CA TRP A 6 16.88 9.90 14.03
C TRP A 6 17.61 9.70 12.69
N LEU A 7 18.78 10.31 12.52
CA LEU A 7 19.62 10.16 11.31
C LEU A 7 20.11 8.72 11.08
N THR A 8 20.14 7.90 12.13
CA THR A 8 20.51 6.47 12.04
C THR A 8 19.31 5.53 12.11
N SER A 9 18.09 6.06 11.94
CA SER A 9 16.85 5.28 11.90
C SER A 9 16.76 4.40 10.65
N ALA A 10 15.88 3.40 10.69
CA ALA A 10 15.60 2.57 9.52
C ALA A 10 14.92 3.39 8.41
N TYR A 11 14.11 4.41 8.72
CA TYR A 11 13.55 5.32 7.71
C TYR A 11 14.65 6.05 6.94
N VAL A 12 15.56 6.72 7.65
CA VAL A 12 16.61 7.52 6.98
C VAL A 12 17.55 6.62 6.18
N ARG A 13 18.03 5.51 6.77
CA ARG A 13 18.87 4.55 6.04
C ARG A 13 18.12 3.96 4.86
N GLY A 14 16.84 3.61 5.02
CA GLY A 14 15.98 3.12 3.97
C GLY A 14 15.84 4.13 2.83
N LEU A 15 15.54 5.39 3.11
CA LEU A 15 15.40 6.44 2.09
C LEU A 15 16.72 6.66 1.32
N VAL A 16 17.85 6.67 2.03
CA VAL A 16 19.18 6.72 1.38
C VAL A 16 19.39 5.49 0.49
N GLY A 17 19.08 4.29 1.00
CA GLY A 17 19.15 3.05 0.23
C GLY A 17 18.22 3.05 -0.98
N GLN A 18 17.04 3.66 -0.87
CA GLN A 18 16.09 3.81 -1.96
C GLN A 18 16.63 4.69 -3.07
N LEU A 19 17.18 5.85 -2.71
CA LEU A 19 17.79 6.76 -3.67
C LEU A 19 18.99 6.10 -4.36
N VAL A 20 19.92 5.52 -3.59
CA VAL A 20 21.11 4.85 -4.15
C VAL A 20 20.71 3.69 -5.04
N GLY A 21 19.81 2.82 -4.58
CA GLY A 21 19.30 1.70 -5.38
C GLY A 21 18.62 2.16 -6.67
N THR A 22 17.86 3.26 -6.61
CA THR A 22 17.20 3.83 -7.79
C THR A 22 18.21 4.31 -8.82
N LEU A 23 19.22 5.07 -8.39
CA LEU A 23 20.28 5.58 -9.27
C LEU A 23 21.12 4.44 -9.88
N LEU A 24 21.46 3.41 -9.08
CA LEU A 24 22.18 2.24 -9.57
C LEU A 24 21.36 1.45 -10.60
N GLY A 25 20.07 1.24 -10.35
CA GLY A 25 19.19 0.55 -11.28
C GLY A 25 19.00 1.32 -12.59
N ILE A 26 18.80 2.64 -12.53
CA ILE A 26 18.77 3.50 -13.72
C ILE A 26 20.08 3.39 -14.48
N GLY A 27 21.22 3.59 -13.81
CA GLY A 27 22.54 3.55 -14.44
C GLY A 27 22.85 2.19 -15.09
N PHE A 28 22.41 1.09 -14.49
CA PHE A 28 22.55 -0.25 -15.05
C PHE A 28 21.80 -0.41 -16.38
N ILE A 29 20.53 -0.01 -16.44
CA ILE A 29 19.74 -0.10 -17.67
C ILE A 29 20.26 0.86 -18.73
N GLU A 30 20.61 2.09 -18.37
CA GLU A 30 21.18 3.05 -19.33
C GLU A 30 22.54 2.58 -19.89
N ALA A 31 23.38 1.92 -19.08
CA ALA A 31 24.62 1.33 -19.57
C ALA A 31 24.37 0.20 -20.58
N ILE A 32 23.38 -0.66 -20.34
CA ILE A 32 22.97 -1.70 -21.29
C ILE A 32 22.45 -1.07 -22.58
N ARG A 33 21.57 -0.07 -22.48
CA ARG A 33 21.01 0.63 -23.63
C ARG A 33 22.10 1.31 -24.47
N GLY A 34 23.04 1.98 -23.81
CA GLY A 34 24.20 2.58 -24.45
C GLY A 34 25.08 1.53 -25.16
N ALA A 35 25.33 0.38 -24.54
CA ALA A 35 26.07 -0.72 -25.16
C ALA A 35 25.34 -1.33 -26.37
N MET A 36 24.00 -1.27 -26.38
CA MET A 36 23.16 -1.71 -27.51
C MET A 36 23.01 -0.65 -28.61
N GLY A 37 23.60 0.55 -28.44
CA GLY A 37 23.43 1.66 -29.38
C GLY A 37 22.00 2.21 -29.44
N LEU A 38 21.20 1.98 -28.38
CA LEU A 38 19.85 2.53 -28.29
C LEU A 38 19.93 4.01 -27.92
N GLU A 39 19.39 4.86 -28.77
CA GLU A 39 19.21 6.29 -28.45
C GLU A 39 18.39 6.46 -27.16
N PRO A 40 18.62 7.52 -26.37
CA PRO A 40 17.75 7.89 -25.25
C PRO A 40 16.32 8.11 -25.78
N THR A 41 15.49 7.07 -25.66
CA THR A 41 14.15 7.02 -26.24
C THR A 41 13.16 6.78 -25.11
N GLY A 42 12.27 7.75 -24.91
CA GLY A 42 11.14 7.65 -23.97
C GLY A 42 10.96 8.91 -23.13
N ALA A 43 9.70 9.32 -22.97
CA ALA A 43 9.18 10.42 -22.15
C ALA A 43 10.22 11.16 -21.29
N THR A 44 10.59 12.36 -21.74
CA THR A 44 11.59 13.25 -21.15
C THR A 44 11.39 13.46 -19.65
N PHE A 45 12.29 12.90 -18.84
CA PHE A 45 12.64 13.46 -17.54
C PHE A 45 14.11 13.83 -17.57
N ASN A 46 14.38 15.14 -17.54
CA ASN A 46 15.72 15.67 -17.51
C ASN A 46 16.19 15.66 -16.04
N LEU A 47 16.96 14.64 -15.67
CA LEU A 47 17.65 14.58 -14.38
C LEU A 47 19.12 14.87 -14.62
N PHE A 48 19.63 15.97 -14.06
CA PHE A 48 21.03 16.42 -14.20
C PHE A 48 21.51 16.64 -15.64
N GLY A 49 20.61 16.96 -16.58
CA GLY A 49 20.97 17.19 -17.99
C GLY A 49 20.86 15.95 -18.88
N ALA A 50 20.48 14.79 -18.33
CA ALA A 50 20.38 13.53 -19.07
C ALA A 50 18.92 13.12 -19.32
N ILE A 51 18.62 12.67 -20.55
CA ILE A 51 17.34 12.04 -20.91
C ILE A 51 17.41 10.60 -20.44
N ILE A 52 16.53 10.22 -19.51
CA ILE A 52 16.45 8.86 -18.97
C ILE A 52 15.24 8.17 -19.57
N ALA A 53 15.42 6.95 -20.06
CA ALA A 53 14.33 6.18 -20.62
C ALA A 53 13.36 5.71 -19.52
N GLU A 54 12.07 5.69 -19.83
CA GLU A 54 11.02 5.22 -18.91
C GLU A 54 11.29 3.82 -18.32
N PRO A 55 11.76 2.81 -19.07
CA PRO A 55 12.06 1.49 -18.51
C PRO A 55 13.19 1.52 -17.49
N SER A 56 14.17 2.42 -17.66
CA SER A 56 15.26 2.64 -16.72
C SER A 56 14.73 3.18 -15.39
N PHE A 57 13.75 4.09 -15.44
CA PHE A 57 13.08 4.62 -14.24
C PHE A 57 12.27 3.55 -13.50
N VAL A 58 11.51 2.73 -14.22
CA VAL A 58 10.72 1.64 -13.61
C VAL A 58 11.65 0.62 -12.94
N PHE A 59 12.68 0.15 -13.65
CA PHE A 59 13.65 -0.79 -13.08
C PHE A 59 14.41 -0.17 -11.90
N GLY A 60 14.85 1.08 -12.05
CA GLY A 60 15.44 1.87 -10.98
C GLY A 60 14.56 1.89 -9.74
N ALA A 61 13.28 2.25 -9.87
CA ALA A 61 12.35 2.30 -8.74
C ALA A 61 12.19 0.94 -8.03
N ILE A 62 12.17 -0.17 -8.78
CA ILE A 62 12.16 -1.54 -8.22
C ILE A 62 13.44 -1.82 -7.41
N VAL A 63 14.62 -1.55 -7.99
CA VAL A 63 15.90 -1.71 -7.31
C VAL A 63 16.00 -0.77 -6.09
N GLY A 64 15.44 0.42 -6.18
CA GLY A 64 15.31 1.37 -5.09
C GLY A 64 14.52 0.79 -3.92
N VAL A 65 13.36 0.17 -4.17
CA VAL A 65 12.58 -0.47 -3.10
C VAL A 65 13.35 -1.59 -2.43
N ILE A 66 14.08 -2.41 -3.20
CA ILE A 66 14.97 -3.43 -2.63
C ILE A 66 16.08 -2.79 -1.80
N GLY A 67 16.70 -1.72 -2.31
CA GLY A 67 17.71 -0.93 -1.62
C GLY A 67 17.20 -0.34 -0.30
N PHE A 68 15.95 0.15 -0.28
CA PHE A 68 15.28 0.60 0.93
C PHE A 68 15.21 -0.51 1.97
N LEU A 69 14.68 -1.68 1.60
CA LEU A 69 14.46 -2.80 2.51
C LEU A 69 15.77 -3.36 3.06
N LEU A 70 16.82 -3.42 2.22
CA LEU A 70 18.18 -3.80 2.63
C LEU A 70 18.76 -2.80 3.62
N ALA A 71 18.77 -1.51 3.29
CA ALA A 71 19.39 -0.46 4.10
C ALA A 71 18.64 -0.20 5.43
N ALA A 72 17.31 -0.32 5.42
CA ALA A 72 16.47 -0.27 6.61
C ALA A 72 16.73 -1.46 7.55
N GLY A 73 17.24 -2.58 7.01
CA GLY A 73 17.56 -3.81 7.74
C GLY A 73 16.40 -4.80 7.81
N VAL A 74 15.39 -4.66 6.94
CA VAL A 74 14.21 -5.54 6.89
C VAL A 74 14.61 -6.97 6.54
N PHE A 75 15.57 -7.13 5.63
CA PHE A 75 16.07 -8.45 5.22
C PHE A 75 17.15 -9.04 6.13
N THR A 76 17.58 -8.34 7.18
CA THR A 76 18.72 -8.75 8.02
C THR A 76 18.58 -10.17 8.55
N ASP A 77 17.42 -10.50 9.13
CA ASP A 77 17.19 -11.82 9.71
C ASP A 77 17.04 -12.91 8.63
N TRP A 78 16.40 -12.58 7.51
CA TRP A 78 16.23 -13.48 6.38
C TRP A 78 17.58 -13.86 5.76
N LEU A 79 18.47 -12.88 5.56
CA LEU A 79 19.81 -13.09 5.04
C LEU A 79 20.67 -13.94 5.99
N LYS A 80 20.60 -13.68 7.30
CA LYS A 80 21.29 -14.49 8.32
C LYS A 80 20.81 -15.94 8.31
N TRP A 81 19.50 -16.13 8.19
CA TRP A 81 18.90 -17.47 8.16
C TRP A 81 19.34 -18.27 6.93
N MET A 82 19.45 -17.63 5.75
CA MET A 82 19.95 -18.29 4.53
C MET A 82 21.38 -18.84 4.65
N VAL A 83 22.19 -18.28 5.55
CA VAL A 83 23.56 -18.76 5.81
C VAL A 83 23.66 -19.59 7.10
N GLY A 84 22.53 -20.10 7.61
CA GLY A 84 22.47 -20.97 8.78
C GLY A 84 22.70 -20.27 10.12
N LYS A 85 22.66 -18.94 10.18
CA LYS A 85 22.77 -18.20 11.45
C LYS A 85 21.40 -18.10 12.13
N GLU A 86 21.36 -18.47 13.40
CA GLU A 86 20.16 -18.28 14.22
C GLU A 86 19.80 -16.80 14.38
N THR A 87 18.51 -16.52 14.34
CA THR A 87 17.93 -15.18 14.45
C THR A 87 16.83 -15.16 15.49
N PRO A 88 17.14 -15.25 16.79
CA PRO A 88 16.11 -15.23 17.83
C PRO A 88 15.23 -13.97 17.74
N LEU A 89 13.94 -14.13 18.03
CA LEU A 89 13.00 -13.01 18.05
C LEU A 89 13.35 -12.11 19.25
N HIS A 90 13.86 -10.92 18.96
CA HIS A 90 14.15 -9.91 19.97
C HIS A 90 13.09 -8.81 19.93
N HIS A 91 12.50 -8.52 21.09
CA HIS A 91 11.65 -7.36 21.29
C HIS A 91 12.45 -6.25 21.98
N GLY A 92 12.31 -5.01 21.52
CA GLY A 92 12.92 -3.84 22.18
C GLY A 92 13.70 -2.97 21.21
N ALA A 93 14.20 -1.85 21.74
CA ALA A 93 15.08 -0.98 20.95
C ALA A 93 16.41 -1.66 20.61
N PRO A 94 17.08 -1.22 19.51
CA PRO A 94 18.43 -1.68 19.21
C PRO A 94 19.36 -1.47 20.42
N ALA A 95 20.30 -2.40 20.63
CA ALA A 95 21.22 -2.37 21.77
C ALA A 95 21.91 -1.00 21.92
N GLY A 96 21.89 -0.45 23.14
CA GLY A 96 22.47 0.85 23.46
C GLY A 96 21.70 2.07 22.95
N LYS A 97 20.50 1.89 22.37
CA LYS A 97 19.59 2.98 21.99
C LYS A 97 18.41 3.08 22.96
N PRO A 98 17.82 4.27 23.16
CA PRO A 98 16.66 4.43 24.02
C PRO A 98 15.41 3.74 23.45
N GLU A 99 14.51 3.30 24.32
CA GLU A 99 13.32 2.51 23.97
C GLU A 99 12.46 3.15 22.86
N TRP A 100 12.24 4.46 22.91
CA TRP A 100 11.43 5.17 21.89
C TRP A 100 12.00 5.03 20.47
N SER A 101 13.29 4.73 20.31
CA SER A 101 13.91 4.59 18.99
C SER A 101 13.40 3.36 18.23
N ARG A 102 12.78 2.37 18.90
CA ARG A 102 12.21 1.19 18.26
C ARG A 102 11.11 1.54 17.26
N TYR A 103 10.32 2.58 17.53
CA TYR A 103 9.28 3.05 16.61
C TYR A 103 9.86 3.61 15.30
N LEU A 104 11.14 3.96 15.28
CA LEU A 104 11.88 4.42 14.09
C LEU A 104 12.69 3.32 13.39
N ASN A 105 12.64 2.09 13.89
CA ASN A 105 13.45 0.97 13.40
C ASN A 105 12.61 -0.29 13.18
N VAL A 106 13.17 -1.27 12.48
CA VAL A 106 12.53 -2.57 12.30
C VAL A 106 12.37 -3.25 13.67
N ASP A 107 11.14 -3.62 13.99
CA ASP A 107 10.76 -4.34 15.21
C ASP A 107 9.73 -5.41 14.80
N VAL A 108 9.73 -6.55 15.47
CA VAL A 108 8.83 -7.69 15.16
C VAL A 108 7.58 -7.70 16.05
N ASN A 109 7.55 -6.90 17.12
CA ASN A 109 6.45 -6.86 18.06
C ASN A 109 5.21 -6.21 17.45
N HIS A 110 4.09 -6.93 17.40
CA HIS A 110 2.84 -6.44 16.82
C HIS A 110 2.34 -5.10 17.39
N LYS A 111 2.61 -4.78 18.67
CA LYS A 111 2.23 -3.48 19.26
C LYS A 111 3.03 -2.33 18.66
N VAL A 112 4.34 -2.54 18.46
CA VAL A 112 5.21 -1.53 17.86
C VAL A 112 4.86 -1.34 16.40
N ILE A 113 4.67 -2.43 15.67
CA ILE A 113 4.24 -2.40 14.26
C ILE A 113 2.88 -1.70 14.15
N GLY A 114 1.93 -2.01 15.04
CA GLY A 114 0.64 -1.31 15.10
C GLY A 114 0.78 0.20 15.30
N ILE A 115 1.66 0.64 16.21
CA ILE A 115 1.97 2.07 16.40
C ILE A 115 2.66 2.66 15.17
N GLN A 116 3.58 1.92 14.53
CA GLN A 116 4.24 2.33 13.29
C GLN A 116 3.25 2.58 12.17
N TYR A 117 2.35 1.63 11.91
CA TYR A 117 1.22 1.82 11.00
C TYR A 117 0.39 3.05 11.39
N GLY A 118 0.09 3.23 12.69
CA GLY A 118 -0.78 4.29 13.19
C GLY A 118 -0.24 5.70 12.96
N TYR A 119 1.00 5.99 13.37
CA TYR A 119 1.56 7.32 13.13
C TYR A 119 1.82 7.55 11.63
N THR A 120 2.20 6.50 10.87
CA THR A 120 2.38 6.63 9.42
C THR A 120 1.06 6.99 8.74
N SER A 121 -0.03 6.32 9.12
CA SER A 121 -1.39 6.65 8.68
C SER A 121 -1.72 8.12 8.92
N ILE A 122 -1.49 8.62 10.14
CA ILE A 122 -1.76 10.04 10.48
C ILE A 122 -0.91 10.99 9.63
N LEU A 123 0.38 10.71 9.44
CA LEU A 123 1.24 11.56 8.59
C LEU A 123 0.76 11.58 7.14
N VAL A 124 0.42 10.42 6.58
CA VAL A 124 -0.09 10.29 5.21
C VAL A 124 -1.47 10.96 5.09
N LEU A 125 -2.32 10.85 6.12
CA LEU A 125 -3.61 11.54 6.21
C LEU A 125 -3.44 13.05 6.11
N LEU A 126 -2.48 13.62 6.85
CA LEU A 126 -2.21 15.06 6.83
C LEU A 126 -1.73 15.53 5.46
N VAL A 127 -0.87 14.74 4.79
CA VAL A 127 -0.42 15.03 3.41
C VAL A 127 -1.59 14.99 2.43
N GLY A 128 -2.41 13.93 2.47
CA GLY A 128 -3.59 13.80 1.61
C GLY A 128 -4.63 14.90 1.88
N GLY A 129 -4.86 15.24 3.14
CA GLY A 129 -5.74 16.33 3.55
C GLY A 129 -5.25 17.70 3.08
N LEU A 130 -3.94 17.94 3.10
CA LEU A 130 -3.34 19.16 2.54
C LEU A 130 -3.63 19.26 1.04
N PHE A 131 -3.45 18.18 0.27
CA PHE A 131 -3.78 18.18 -1.16
C PHE A 131 -5.25 18.55 -1.42
N ALA A 132 -6.18 18.05 -0.59
CA ALA A 132 -7.59 18.43 -0.68
C ALA A 132 -7.84 19.91 -0.43
N ILE A 133 -7.19 20.49 0.57
CA ILE A 133 -7.30 21.93 0.85
C ILE A 133 -6.81 22.73 -0.34
N LEU A 134 -5.67 22.35 -0.93
CA LEU A 134 -5.08 23.07 -2.08
C LEU A 134 -6.03 23.10 -3.28
N PHE A 135 -6.53 21.95 -3.76
CA PHE A 135 -7.43 21.97 -4.91
C PHE A 135 -8.82 22.53 -4.58
N ARG A 136 -9.27 22.50 -3.30
CA ARG A 136 -10.52 23.16 -2.90
C ARG A 136 -10.42 24.68 -2.91
N ILE A 137 -9.26 25.23 -2.53
CA ILE A 137 -8.98 26.67 -2.65
C ILE A 137 -8.97 27.06 -4.12
N GLU A 138 -8.38 26.24 -5.00
CA GLU A 138 -8.43 26.47 -6.45
C GLU A 138 -9.88 26.54 -6.98
N LEU A 139 -10.76 25.65 -6.51
CA LEU A 139 -12.17 25.60 -6.90
C LEU A 139 -13.06 26.64 -6.18
N ALA A 140 -12.51 27.58 -5.42
CA ALA A 140 -13.30 28.57 -4.69
C ALA A 140 -13.99 29.59 -5.63
N GLN A 141 -13.51 29.72 -6.87
CA GLN A 141 -14.10 30.53 -7.93
C GLN A 141 -14.04 29.76 -9.27
N PRO A 142 -14.91 30.09 -10.24
CA PRO A 142 -14.86 29.48 -11.57
C PRO A 142 -13.55 29.76 -12.32
N GLY A 143 -13.08 28.77 -13.08
CA GLY A 143 -11.80 28.84 -13.81
C GLY A 143 -10.59 28.45 -12.97
N MET A 144 -9.43 28.33 -13.60
CA MET A 144 -8.16 28.13 -12.88
C MET A 144 -7.64 29.48 -12.37
N GLN A 145 -7.19 29.49 -11.12
CA GLN A 145 -6.75 30.67 -10.38
C GLN A 145 -5.22 30.70 -10.29
N TRP A 146 -4.61 29.65 -9.71
CA TRP A 146 -3.15 29.60 -9.47
C TRP A 146 -2.53 28.23 -9.74
N LEU A 147 -3.34 27.19 -9.94
CA LEU A 147 -2.86 25.90 -10.46
C LEU A 147 -2.94 25.86 -11.98
N THR A 148 -2.01 25.14 -12.63
CA THR A 148 -2.23 24.68 -14.00
C THR A 148 -3.17 23.47 -14.00
N ASN A 149 -3.76 23.13 -15.16
CA ASN A 149 -4.59 21.93 -15.30
C ASN A 149 -3.83 20.65 -14.87
N ASP A 150 -2.56 20.53 -15.25
CA ASP A 150 -1.73 19.37 -14.91
C ASP A 150 -1.42 19.29 -13.41
N GLN A 151 -1.16 20.45 -12.78
CA GLN A 151 -0.94 20.51 -11.33
C GLN A 151 -2.20 20.14 -10.57
N TYR A 152 -3.36 20.65 -11.00
CA TYR A 152 -4.65 20.29 -10.41
C TYR A 152 -4.92 18.79 -10.53
N ASN A 153 -4.77 18.24 -11.74
CA ASN A 153 -4.99 16.81 -12.00
C ASN A 153 -4.04 15.94 -11.17
N THR A 154 -2.77 16.34 -11.05
CA THR A 154 -1.79 15.64 -10.21
C THR A 154 -2.16 15.69 -8.74
N LEU A 155 -2.54 16.86 -8.20
CA LEU A 155 -2.95 17.00 -6.80
C LEU A 155 -4.22 16.20 -6.48
N PHE A 156 -5.22 16.27 -7.36
CA PHE A 156 -6.47 15.52 -7.22
C PHE A 156 -6.21 14.00 -7.25
N SER A 157 -5.40 13.55 -8.21
CA SER A 157 -5.08 12.13 -8.36
C SER A 157 -4.25 11.61 -7.17
N ALA A 158 -3.26 12.38 -6.73
CA ALA A 158 -2.44 12.08 -5.55
C ALA A 158 -3.28 12.04 -4.27
N HIS A 159 -4.18 13.01 -4.07
CA HIS A 159 -5.09 13.01 -2.92
C HIS A 159 -5.84 11.69 -2.78
N GLY A 160 -6.48 11.21 -3.85
CA GLY A 160 -7.27 9.98 -3.80
C GLY A 160 -6.46 8.77 -3.34
N ILE A 161 -5.31 8.50 -3.97
CA ILE A 161 -4.50 7.32 -3.63
C ILE A 161 -3.81 7.46 -2.26
N VAL A 162 -3.36 8.66 -1.89
CA VAL A 162 -2.72 8.92 -0.59
C VAL A 162 -3.72 8.75 0.56
N MET A 163 -4.98 9.17 0.38
CA MET A 163 -6.03 8.94 1.38
C MET A 163 -6.39 7.45 1.51
N ILE A 164 -6.42 6.71 0.41
CA ILE A 164 -6.63 5.25 0.43
C ILE A 164 -5.47 4.54 1.14
N ALA A 165 -4.23 4.94 0.88
CA ALA A 165 -3.06 4.43 1.60
C ALA A 165 -3.16 4.74 3.11
N SER A 166 -3.54 5.97 3.47
CA SER A 166 -3.72 6.38 4.86
C SER A 166 -4.74 5.51 5.61
N ILE A 167 -5.93 5.27 5.03
CA ILE A 167 -6.97 4.49 5.71
C ILE A 167 -6.57 3.02 5.84
N LEU A 168 -5.91 2.44 4.82
CA LEU A 168 -5.37 1.08 4.89
C LEU A 168 -4.30 0.94 5.97
N LEU A 169 -3.39 1.92 6.08
CA LEU A 169 -2.41 1.97 7.16
C LEU A 169 -3.10 2.06 8.54
N GLY A 170 -4.19 2.83 8.66
CA GLY A 170 -4.96 2.96 9.90
C GLY A 170 -5.67 1.67 10.30
N VAL A 171 -6.30 0.98 9.33
CA VAL A 171 -6.86 -0.36 9.54
C VAL A 171 -5.77 -1.36 9.96
N GLY A 172 -4.62 -1.31 9.28
CA GLY A 172 -3.44 -2.10 9.63
C GLY A 172 -2.93 -1.83 11.04
N ALA A 173 -2.93 -0.57 11.48
CA ALA A 173 -2.53 -0.15 12.83
C ALA A 173 -3.39 -0.82 13.89
N MET A 174 -4.70 -0.67 13.75
CA MET A 174 -5.67 -1.21 14.70
C MET A 174 -5.66 -2.74 14.71
N SER A 175 -5.59 -3.37 13.54
CA SER A 175 -5.59 -4.82 13.43
C SER A 175 -4.34 -5.44 14.05
N ASN A 176 -3.15 -4.89 13.76
CA ASN A 176 -1.89 -5.35 14.34
C ASN A 176 -1.84 -5.17 15.86
N TYR A 177 -2.32 -4.02 16.34
CA TYR A 177 -2.26 -3.72 17.77
C TYR A 177 -3.27 -4.54 18.57
N LEU A 178 -4.53 -4.59 18.11
CA LEU A 178 -5.64 -5.10 18.90
C LEU A 178 -5.90 -6.59 18.72
N VAL A 179 -5.77 -7.16 17.51
CA VAL A 179 -6.19 -8.55 17.25
C VAL A 179 -5.49 -9.55 18.17
N PRO A 180 -4.14 -9.56 18.30
CA PRO A 180 -3.47 -10.49 19.22
C PRO A 180 -3.91 -10.31 20.67
N LEU A 181 -4.09 -9.07 21.13
CA LEU A 181 -4.54 -8.78 22.50
C LEU A 181 -5.96 -9.30 22.74
N MET A 182 -6.86 -9.07 21.78
CA MET A 182 -8.27 -9.45 21.86
C MET A 182 -8.49 -10.97 21.83
N ILE A 183 -7.59 -11.72 21.18
CA ILE A 183 -7.66 -13.19 21.14
C ILE A 183 -6.80 -13.88 22.21
N GLY A 184 -6.05 -13.11 23.01
CA GLY A 184 -5.16 -13.64 24.05
C GLY A 184 -3.89 -14.29 23.50
N ALA A 185 -3.40 -13.86 22.34
CA ALA A 185 -2.12 -14.29 21.76
C ALA A 185 -0.97 -13.39 22.23
N SER A 186 0.24 -13.95 22.36
CA SER A 186 1.44 -13.20 22.74
C SER A 186 1.96 -12.27 21.64
N ASP A 187 1.76 -12.67 20.38
CA ASP A 187 2.15 -11.95 19.17
C ASP A 187 1.36 -12.50 17.96
N MET A 188 1.68 -12.02 16.76
CA MET A 188 1.19 -12.56 15.48
C MET A 188 1.85 -13.91 15.13
N ALA A 189 1.22 -14.68 14.25
CA ALA A 189 1.72 -15.98 13.79
C ALA A 189 3.06 -15.90 13.06
N PHE A 190 3.27 -14.83 12.29
CA PHE A 190 4.50 -14.58 11.55
C PHE A 190 5.10 -13.19 11.89
N PRO A 191 5.77 -13.01 13.04
CA PRO A 191 6.25 -11.70 13.49
C PRO A 191 7.21 -11.00 12.50
N ARG A 192 8.13 -11.76 11.87
CA ARG A 192 9.07 -11.20 10.86
C ARG A 192 8.37 -10.79 9.57
N MET A 193 7.39 -11.57 9.12
CA MET A 193 6.58 -11.22 7.95
C MET A 193 5.71 -9.99 8.25
N ASN A 194 5.27 -9.83 9.49
CA ASN A 194 4.55 -8.65 9.95
C ASN A 194 5.40 -7.37 9.88
N ALA A 195 6.66 -7.45 10.30
CA ALA A 195 7.60 -6.35 10.16
C ALA A 195 7.80 -6.04 8.66
N PHE A 196 8.04 -7.07 7.85
CA PHE A 196 8.19 -6.93 6.40
C PHE A 196 6.97 -6.24 5.76
N SER A 197 5.74 -6.62 6.11
CA SER A 197 4.54 -6.03 5.52
C SER A 197 4.50 -4.52 5.76
N TYR A 198 4.76 -4.06 6.99
CA TYR A 198 4.83 -2.63 7.27
C TYR A 198 5.91 -1.92 6.46
N TRP A 199 7.14 -2.46 6.47
CA TRP A 199 8.29 -1.79 5.88
C TRP A 199 8.31 -1.78 4.35
N VAL A 200 7.56 -2.65 3.66
CA VAL A 200 7.33 -2.57 2.21
C VAL A 200 6.36 -1.42 1.85
N GLY A 201 5.41 -1.11 2.73
CA GLY A 201 4.47 0.00 2.51
C GLY A 201 5.16 1.38 2.49
N VAL A 202 6.25 1.56 3.25
CA VAL A 202 6.97 2.84 3.34
C VAL A 202 7.55 3.30 1.99
N PRO A 203 8.43 2.54 1.31
CA PRO A 203 8.99 2.96 0.01
C PRO A 203 7.91 3.04 -1.07
N SER A 204 6.81 2.30 -0.92
CA SER A 204 5.65 2.36 -1.83
C SER A 204 4.96 3.73 -1.81
N VAL A 205 4.72 4.29 -0.62
CA VAL A 205 4.18 5.66 -0.49
C VAL A 205 5.18 6.70 -0.97
N VAL A 206 6.47 6.51 -0.70
CA VAL A 206 7.54 7.39 -1.20
C VAL A 206 7.55 7.42 -2.73
N LEU A 207 7.37 6.28 -3.41
CA LEU A 207 7.28 6.23 -4.87
C LEU A 207 6.08 7.02 -5.40
N ILE A 208 4.90 6.86 -4.81
CA ILE A 208 3.69 7.61 -5.22
C ILE A 208 3.94 9.12 -5.11
N LEU A 209 4.50 9.58 -3.99
CA LEU A 209 4.79 11.01 -3.78
C LEU A 209 5.91 11.50 -4.72
N ALA A 210 6.93 10.68 -4.97
CA ALA A 210 7.98 10.98 -5.95
C ALA A 210 7.42 11.12 -7.37
N GLY A 211 6.37 10.36 -7.73
CA GLY A 211 5.67 10.49 -9.00
C GLY A 211 5.16 11.91 -9.28
N MET A 212 4.76 12.65 -8.23
CA MET A 212 4.34 14.05 -8.36
C MET A 212 5.51 14.96 -8.80
N ALA A 213 6.72 14.67 -8.33
CA ALA A 213 7.92 15.41 -8.70
C ALA A 213 8.49 14.99 -10.07
N VAL A 214 8.13 13.79 -10.54
CA VAL A 214 8.56 13.21 -11.83
C VAL A 214 7.46 13.38 -12.88
N GLY A 215 6.97 14.61 -13.04
CA GLY A 215 5.99 14.98 -14.07
C GLY A 215 4.51 14.75 -13.71
N GLY A 216 4.20 14.17 -12.55
CA GLY A 216 2.82 13.99 -12.09
C GLY A 216 2.02 12.98 -12.90
N TRP A 217 0.70 12.96 -12.69
CA TRP A 217 -0.23 12.13 -13.47
C TRP A 217 -1.65 12.68 -13.42
N ASP A 218 -2.41 12.42 -14.47
CA ASP A 218 -3.74 12.98 -14.73
C ASP A 218 -4.83 11.89 -14.85
N THR A 219 -4.55 10.71 -14.31
CA THR A 219 -5.39 9.50 -14.49
C THR A 219 -6.29 9.22 -13.28
N GLY A 220 -6.36 10.15 -12.33
CA GLY A 220 -7.00 9.93 -11.05
C GLY A 220 -6.25 8.91 -10.18
N TRP A 221 -6.88 8.50 -9.08
CA TRP A 221 -6.36 7.41 -8.25
C TRP A 221 -6.55 6.03 -8.88
N VAL A 222 -7.38 5.94 -9.93
CA VAL A 222 -7.74 4.66 -10.57
C VAL A 222 -6.74 4.27 -11.65
N GLY A 223 -6.11 5.23 -12.35
CA GLY A 223 -5.10 4.89 -13.35
C GLY A 223 -5.66 4.24 -14.62
N TYR A 224 -6.88 4.61 -15.03
CA TYR A 224 -7.58 4.00 -16.18
C TYR A 224 -6.71 3.95 -17.45
N ALA A 225 -6.59 2.77 -18.05
CA ALA A 225 -6.23 2.66 -19.45
C ALA A 225 -7.43 3.12 -20.35
N PRO A 226 -7.19 3.74 -21.52
CA PRO A 226 -5.88 3.96 -22.13
C PRO A 226 -5.20 5.27 -21.68
N LEU A 227 -5.84 6.11 -20.84
CA LEU A 227 -5.25 7.39 -20.43
C LEU A 227 -3.92 7.20 -19.70
N SER A 228 -3.84 6.22 -18.81
CA SER A 228 -2.61 5.88 -18.10
C SER A 228 -1.49 5.39 -18.99
N LEU A 229 -1.77 4.89 -20.20
CA LEU A 229 -0.76 4.45 -21.16
C LEU A 229 -0.05 5.61 -21.85
N ARG A 230 -0.64 6.81 -21.84
CA ARG A 230 -0.10 8.03 -22.44
C ARG A 230 0.18 9.16 -21.44
N ALA A 231 -0.09 8.92 -20.16
CA ALA A 231 0.16 9.88 -19.09
C ALA A 231 1.67 10.15 -18.90
N PRO A 232 2.05 11.26 -18.24
CA PRO A 232 3.44 11.57 -17.91
C PRO A 232 4.11 10.47 -17.07
N LEU A 233 5.45 10.50 -17.02
CA LEU A 233 6.27 9.48 -16.36
C LEU A 233 5.88 9.21 -14.89
N GLY A 234 5.38 10.22 -14.17
CA GLY A 234 4.95 10.11 -12.78
C GLY A 234 3.89 9.02 -12.55
N VAL A 235 3.09 8.71 -13.58
CA VAL A 235 2.11 7.61 -13.53
C VAL A 235 2.78 6.26 -13.25
N GLN A 236 4.00 6.02 -13.74
CA GLN A 236 4.70 4.76 -13.51
C GLN A 236 5.08 4.57 -12.05
N LEU A 237 5.52 5.64 -11.38
CA LEU A 237 5.84 5.58 -9.96
C LEU A 237 4.57 5.43 -9.10
N PHE A 238 3.46 6.04 -9.53
CA PHE A 238 2.15 5.80 -8.93
C PHE A 238 1.71 4.33 -9.07
N LEU A 239 1.70 3.78 -10.29
CA LEU A 239 1.30 2.39 -10.55
C LEU A 239 2.19 1.40 -9.80
N LEU A 240 3.51 1.61 -9.84
CA LEU A 240 4.48 0.75 -9.17
C LEU A 240 4.37 0.85 -7.65
N GLY A 241 4.22 2.06 -7.10
CA GLY A 241 4.02 2.26 -5.66
C GLY A 241 2.72 1.62 -5.18
N PHE A 242 1.64 1.74 -5.94
CA PHE A 242 0.38 1.06 -5.61
C PHE A 242 0.55 -0.48 -5.69
N TRP A 243 1.17 -0.99 -6.75
CA TRP A 243 1.44 -2.43 -6.89
C TRP A 243 2.28 -2.98 -5.73
N LEU A 244 3.35 -2.28 -5.33
CA LEU A 244 4.21 -2.67 -4.22
C LEU A 244 3.49 -2.67 -2.88
N ASN A 245 2.60 -1.70 -2.65
CA ASN A 245 1.78 -1.66 -1.44
C ASN A 245 0.83 -2.86 -1.35
N GLY A 246 0.47 -3.47 -2.48
CA GLY A 246 -0.26 -4.73 -2.53
C GLY A 246 0.41 -5.85 -1.73
N PHE A 247 1.75 -5.99 -1.79
CA PHE A 247 2.47 -7.01 -1.02
C PHE A 247 2.36 -6.80 0.49
N SER A 248 2.43 -5.54 0.95
CA SER A 248 2.20 -5.17 2.35
C SER A 248 0.82 -5.65 2.79
N SER A 249 -0.22 -5.32 2.01
CA SER A 249 -1.60 -5.71 2.26
C SER A 249 -1.79 -7.23 2.33
N ILE A 250 -1.23 -7.99 1.38
CA ILE A 250 -1.38 -9.44 1.30
C ILE A 250 -0.69 -10.13 2.48
N ALA A 251 0.55 -9.74 2.78
CA ALA A 251 1.32 -10.32 3.89
C ALA A 251 0.63 -10.04 5.24
N SER A 252 0.14 -8.82 5.44
CA SER A 252 -0.61 -8.44 6.64
C SER A 252 -1.90 -9.25 6.79
N ALA A 253 -2.67 -9.40 5.70
CA ALA A 253 -3.93 -10.13 5.69
C ALA A 253 -3.77 -11.62 6.05
N ILE A 254 -2.81 -12.30 5.43
CA ILE A 254 -2.51 -13.72 5.74
C ILE A 254 -2.12 -13.84 7.21
N ASN A 255 -1.30 -12.92 7.73
CA ASN A 255 -0.84 -12.98 9.10
C ASN A 255 -2.00 -12.84 10.09
N ILE A 256 -2.93 -11.89 9.86
CA ILE A 256 -4.13 -11.74 10.69
C ILE A 256 -4.98 -13.01 10.65
N ILE A 257 -5.25 -13.56 9.46
CA ILE A 257 -6.06 -14.79 9.30
C ILE A 257 -5.43 -15.95 10.09
N VAL A 258 -4.14 -16.23 9.88
CA VAL A 258 -3.46 -17.36 10.53
C VAL A 258 -3.38 -17.14 12.04
N THR A 259 -3.06 -15.92 12.49
CA THR A 259 -3.03 -15.56 13.92
C THR A 259 -4.38 -15.84 14.57
N THR A 260 -5.48 -15.37 13.98
CA THR A 260 -6.82 -15.59 14.55
C THR A 260 -7.23 -17.06 14.51
N VAL A 261 -6.92 -17.80 13.44
CA VAL A 261 -7.31 -19.21 13.33
C VAL A 261 -6.57 -20.07 14.36
N THR A 262 -5.26 -19.86 14.51
CA THR A 262 -4.35 -20.82 15.18
C THR A 262 -3.92 -20.42 16.60
N MET A 263 -3.98 -19.13 16.97
CA MET A 263 -3.37 -18.63 18.20
C MET A 263 -4.36 -18.11 19.25
N ARG A 264 -5.66 -18.34 19.08
CA ARG A 264 -6.66 -17.99 20.09
C ARG A 264 -6.39 -18.70 21.42
N ALA A 265 -6.65 -17.99 22.52
CA ALA A 265 -6.58 -18.55 23.86
C ALA A 265 -7.48 -19.78 24.01
N LYS A 266 -6.99 -20.78 24.76
CA LYS A 266 -7.73 -22.01 25.03
C LYS A 266 -9.11 -21.69 25.65
N GLY A 267 -10.18 -22.22 25.04
CA GLY A 267 -11.57 -21.98 25.46
C GLY A 267 -12.31 -20.87 24.70
N MET A 268 -11.61 -20.11 23.84
CA MET A 268 -12.22 -19.13 22.94
C MET A 268 -12.65 -19.79 21.62
N SER A 269 -13.93 -20.20 21.54
CA SER A 269 -14.54 -20.60 20.27
C SER A 269 -14.75 -19.40 19.33
N TRP A 270 -15.01 -19.63 18.05
CA TRP A 270 -15.33 -18.59 17.05
C TRP A 270 -16.41 -17.59 17.53
N PHE A 271 -17.54 -18.07 18.04
CA PHE A 271 -18.62 -17.21 18.56
C PHE A 271 -18.39 -16.69 19.99
N ARG A 272 -17.14 -16.65 20.43
CA ARG A 272 -16.70 -15.98 21.67
C ARG A 272 -15.62 -14.92 21.41
N MET A 273 -15.21 -14.73 20.15
CA MET A 273 -14.24 -13.70 19.80
C MET A 273 -14.89 -12.30 19.84
N PRO A 274 -14.14 -11.24 20.17
CA PRO A 274 -14.61 -9.88 19.99
C PRO A 274 -15.05 -9.60 18.53
N ILE A 275 -16.04 -8.73 18.33
CA ILE A 275 -16.57 -8.40 17.00
C ILE A 275 -15.54 -7.70 16.13
N PHE A 276 -14.66 -6.88 16.71
CA PHE A 276 -13.57 -6.29 15.96
C PHE A 276 -12.68 -7.36 15.30
N VAL A 277 -12.47 -8.51 15.97
CA VAL A 277 -11.70 -9.62 15.39
C VAL A 277 -12.43 -10.26 14.20
N TRP A 278 -13.75 -10.43 14.28
CA TRP A 278 -14.56 -10.88 13.14
C TRP A 278 -14.46 -9.92 11.95
N ALA A 279 -14.57 -8.62 12.20
CA ALA A 279 -14.42 -7.59 11.18
C ALA A 279 -13.00 -7.57 10.57
N ALA A 280 -11.97 -7.72 11.40
CA ALA A 280 -10.57 -7.78 10.94
C ALA A 280 -10.30 -9.03 10.08
N VAL A 281 -10.87 -10.19 10.44
CA VAL A 281 -10.80 -11.41 9.62
C VAL A 281 -11.54 -11.21 8.30
N ALA A 282 -12.75 -10.65 8.32
CA ALA A 282 -13.53 -10.39 7.11
C ALA A 282 -12.78 -9.44 6.15
N ALA A 283 -12.24 -8.34 6.66
CA ALA A 283 -11.40 -7.41 5.91
C ALA A 283 -10.13 -8.09 5.37
N SER A 284 -9.48 -8.95 6.17
CA SER A 284 -8.29 -9.69 5.75
C SER A 284 -8.59 -10.71 4.66
N LEU A 285 -9.75 -11.38 4.68
CA LEU A 285 -10.17 -12.28 3.61
C LEU A 285 -10.27 -11.55 2.29
N ILE A 286 -10.94 -10.39 2.26
CA ILE A 286 -11.04 -9.53 1.07
C ILE A 286 -9.64 -9.12 0.60
N GLN A 287 -8.81 -8.61 1.51
CA GLN A 287 -7.48 -8.12 1.15
C GLN A 287 -6.61 -9.24 0.60
N PHE A 288 -6.67 -10.45 1.16
CA PHE A 288 -5.89 -11.59 0.68
C PHE A 288 -6.30 -12.03 -0.74
N THR A 289 -7.61 -12.14 -1.01
CA THR A 289 -8.12 -12.69 -2.26
C THR A 289 -8.26 -11.66 -3.38
N ALA A 290 -8.64 -10.42 -3.08
CA ALA A 290 -8.93 -9.40 -4.08
C ALA A 290 -7.67 -8.64 -4.57
N THR A 291 -6.68 -8.42 -3.69
CA THR A 291 -5.53 -7.52 -3.99
C THR A 291 -4.72 -7.98 -5.20
N GLN A 292 -4.71 -9.29 -5.49
CA GLN A 292 -4.01 -9.82 -6.66
C GLN A 292 -4.57 -9.25 -7.97
N THR A 293 -5.89 -9.02 -8.04
CA THR A 293 -6.55 -8.62 -9.28
C THR A 293 -6.17 -7.20 -9.69
N VAL A 294 -6.13 -6.24 -8.75
CA VAL A 294 -5.58 -4.92 -9.03
C VAL A 294 -4.09 -5.00 -9.33
N GLY A 295 -3.35 -5.89 -8.64
CA GLY A 295 -1.94 -6.10 -8.90
C GLY A 295 -1.67 -6.50 -10.36
N VAL A 296 -2.50 -7.36 -10.92
CA VAL A 296 -2.45 -7.76 -12.33
C VAL A 296 -2.75 -6.58 -13.26
N ALA A 297 -3.81 -5.80 -12.99
CA ALA A 297 -4.14 -4.61 -13.80
C ALA A 297 -2.98 -3.59 -13.83
N LEU A 298 -2.41 -3.27 -12.66
CA LEU A 298 -1.31 -2.33 -12.53
C LEU A 298 -0.05 -2.85 -13.22
N MET A 299 0.29 -4.13 -13.03
CA MET A 299 1.46 -4.75 -13.66
C MET A 299 1.33 -4.78 -15.19
N MET A 300 0.15 -5.11 -15.72
CA MET A 300 -0.12 -5.06 -17.16
C MET A 300 0.06 -3.65 -17.71
N SER A 301 -0.43 -2.62 -17.02
CA SER A 301 -0.23 -1.22 -17.44
C SER A 301 1.24 -0.78 -17.38
N ILE A 302 1.96 -1.17 -16.33
CA ILE A 302 3.41 -0.90 -16.20
C ILE A 302 4.17 -1.57 -17.35
N ALA A 303 3.88 -2.85 -17.63
CA ALA A 303 4.54 -3.62 -18.66
C ALA A 303 4.21 -3.13 -20.09
N GLU A 304 2.96 -2.76 -20.35
CA GLU A 304 2.55 -2.17 -21.63
C GLU A 304 3.31 -0.88 -21.92
N ARG A 305 3.46 -0.02 -20.93
CA ARG A 305 4.24 1.22 -21.06
C ARG A 305 5.75 0.99 -21.13
N ALA A 306 6.31 0.14 -20.27
CA ALA A 306 7.75 0.01 -20.09
C ALA A 306 8.41 -0.94 -21.11
N ILE A 307 7.69 -1.95 -21.60
CA ILE A 307 8.27 -2.95 -22.51
C ILE A 307 7.41 -3.20 -23.76
N GLY A 308 6.35 -2.42 -23.98
CA GLY A 308 5.60 -2.41 -25.24
C GLY A 308 4.65 -3.60 -25.44
N LEU A 309 4.22 -4.27 -24.36
CA LEU A 309 3.14 -5.27 -24.44
C LEU A 309 1.80 -4.58 -24.77
N ASN A 310 0.83 -5.30 -25.32
CA ASN A 310 -0.47 -4.74 -25.70
C ASN A 310 -1.61 -5.45 -24.98
N PHE A 311 -1.97 -4.98 -23.78
CA PHE A 311 -3.06 -5.55 -23.01
C PHE A 311 -4.33 -4.69 -23.09
N PHE A 312 -4.17 -3.37 -22.99
CA PHE A 312 -5.27 -2.43 -22.87
C PHE A 312 -5.38 -1.46 -24.04
N SER A 313 -4.30 -1.20 -24.81
CA SER A 313 -4.34 -0.33 -25.98
C SER A 313 -5.20 -0.93 -27.11
N PRO A 314 -6.30 -0.27 -27.54
CA PRO A 314 -7.11 -0.76 -28.66
C PRO A 314 -6.33 -0.81 -29.98
N VAL A 315 -5.34 0.08 -30.15
CA VAL A 315 -4.50 0.13 -31.36
C VAL A 315 -3.64 -1.13 -31.48
N GLY A 316 -3.23 -1.71 -30.35
CA GLY A 316 -2.49 -2.97 -30.29
C GLY A 316 -3.37 -4.21 -30.18
N GLY A 317 -4.70 -4.08 -30.32
CA GLY A 317 -5.67 -5.18 -30.15
C GLY A 317 -6.03 -5.50 -28.69
N GLY A 318 -5.58 -4.68 -27.73
CA GLY A 318 -5.93 -4.78 -26.32
C GLY A 318 -7.34 -4.26 -26.00
N ASN A 319 -7.78 -4.47 -24.76
CA ASN A 319 -9.13 -4.10 -24.30
C ASN A 319 -9.06 -3.15 -23.07
N PRO A 320 -9.39 -1.86 -23.20
CA PRO A 320 -9.43 -0.93 -22.07
C PRO A 320 -10.46 -1.30 -20.99
N ILE A 321 -11.58 -1.94 -21.37
CA ILE A 321 -12.62 -2.37 -20.43
C ILE A 321 -12.11 -3.50 -19.52
N LEU A 322 -11.17 -4.32 -20.00
CA LEU A 322 -10.52 -5.34 -19.19
C LEU A 322 -9.82 -4.72 -17.97
N TYR A 323 -9.13 -3.58 -18.12
CA TYR A 323 -8.53 -2.86 -17.00
C TYR A 323 -9.57 -2.56 -15.92
N GLN A 324 -10.75 -2.09 -16.33
CA GLN A 324 -11.83 -1.71 -15.41
C GLN A 324 -12.34 -2.92 -14.63
N HIS A 325 -12.59 -4.06 -15.30
CA HIS A 325 -13.01 -5.27 -14.60
C HIS A 325 -11.97 -5.71 -13.58
N LEU A 326 -10.69 -5.77 -13.96
CA LEU A 326 -9.62 -6.19 -13.06
C LEU A 326 -9.47 -5.22 -11.87
N PHE A 327 -9.51 -3.91 -12.14
CA PHE A 327 -9.40 -2.89 -11.11
C PHE A 327 -10.60 -2.93 -10.16
N TRP A 328 -11.83 -2.91 -10.66
CA TRP A 328 -13.02 -2.82 -9.82
C TRP A 328 -13.34 -4.12 -9.09
N PHE A 329 -13.00 -5.28 -9.67
CA PHE A 329 -13.10 -6.56 -8.97
C PHE A 329 -12.31 -6.55 -7.66
N TYR A 330 -11.23 -5.76 -7.57
CA TYR A 330 -10.57 -5.45 -6.29
C TYR A 330 -11.16 -4.24 -5.59
N SER A 331 -11.23 -3.10 -6.29
CA SER A 331 -11.45 -1.78 -5.69
C SER A 331 -12.86 -1.59 -5.16
N HIS A 332 -13.81 -2.41 -5.57
CA HIS A 332 -15.09 -2.45 -4.88
C HIS A 332 -15.03 -3.25 -3.56
N PRO A 333 -14.59 -4.52 -3.52
CA PRO A 333 -14.38 -5.22 -2.25
C PRO A 333 -13.52 -4.44 -1.24
N VAL A 334 -12.46 -3.75 -1.68
CA VAL A 334 -11.57 -3.03 -0.77
C VAL A 334 -12.28 -1.91 0.00
N VAL A 335 -13.37 -1.32 -0.52
CA VAL A 335 -14.11 -0.32 0.29
C VAL A 335 -14.70 -0.93 1.56
N TYR A 336 -14.99 -2.23 1.56
CA TYR A 336 -15.43 -2.95 2.75
C TYR A 336 -14.28 -3.27 3.70
N VAL A 337 -13.03 -3.36 3.23
CA VAL A 337 -11.85 -3.42 4.11
C VAL A 337 -11.76 -2.18 4.99
N PHE A 338 -12.23 -1.02 4.51
CA PHE A 338 -12.28 0.21 5.30
C PHE A 338 -13.46 0.19 6.28
N VAL A 339 -14.65 -0.20 5.79
CA VAL A 339 -15.90 -0.07 6.54
C VAL A 339 -16.05 -1.13 7.63
N LEU A 340 -15.63 -2.37 7.37
CA LEU A 340 -15.83 -3.49 8.29
C LEU A 340 -15.12 -3.25 9.63
N PRO A 341 -13.82 -2.89 9.68
CA PRO A 341 -13.15 -2.57 10.94
C PRO A 341 -13.77 -1.37 11.64
N GLY A 342 -14.22 -0.36 10.89
CA GLY A 342 -14.93 0.80 11.46
C GLY A 342 -16.22 0.40 12.18
N LEU A 343 -17.06 -0.43 11.54
CA LEU A 343 -18.26 -1.01 12.16
C LEU A 343 -17.92 -1.95 13.32
N GLY A 344 -16.81 -2.67 13.23
CA GLY A 344 -16.27 -3.51 14.29
C GLY A 344 -15.92 -2.70 15.53
N VAL A 345 -15.20 -1.57 15.36
CA VAL A 345 -14.88 -0.64 16.46
C VAL A 345 -16.15 -0.11 17.11
N ILE A 346 -17.12 0.37 16.32
CA ILE A 346 -18.41 0.85 16.86
C ILE A 346 -19.09 -0.26 17.68
N SER A 347 -19.05 -1.49 17.19
CA SER A 347 -19.65 -2.66 17.87
C SER A 347 -18.93 -3.05 19.16
N GLU A 348 -17.66 -2.69 19.35
CA GLU A 348 -16.94 -2.84 20.63
C GLU A 348 -17.24 -1.69 21.59
N LEU A 349 -17.28 -0.45 21.08
CA LEU A 349 -17.47 0.74 21.92
C LEU A 349 -18.89 0.81 22.49
N LEU A 350 -19.91 0.46 21.70
CA LEU A 350 -21.30 0.53 22.12
C LEU A 350 -21.57 -0.29 23.39
N PRO A 351 -21.24 -1.59 23.49
CA PRO A 351 -21.41 -2.37 24.71
C PRO A 351 -20.72 -1.77 25.94
N VAL A 352 -19.50 -1.27 25.78
CA VAL A 352 -18.68 -0.70 26.85
C VAL A 352 -19.33 0.54 27.44
N PHE A 353 -19.70 1.51 26.58
CA PHE A 353 -20.26 2.79 27.04
C PHE A 353 -21.76 2.73 27.33
N SER A 354 -22.47 1.73 26.80
CA SER A 354 -23.88 1.47 27.15
C SER A 354 -24.03 0.57 28.37
N ARG A 355 -22.95 -0.10 28.81
CA ARG A 355 -22.94 -1.16 29.83
C ARG A 355 -23.97 -2.27 29.56
N LYS A 356 -24.13 -2.63 28.28
CA LYS A 356 -25.04 -3.68 27.82
C LYS A 356 -24.27 -4.64 26.91
N PRO A 357 -24.61 -5.95 26.89
CA PRO A 357 -24.04 -6.84 25.90
C PRO A 357 -24.43 -6.40 24.48
N LEU A 358 -23.59 -6.74 23.50
CA LEU A 358 -23.90 -6.45 22.11
C LEU A 358 -25.13 -7.25 21.66
N PHE A 359 -26.19 -6.53 21.31
CA PHE A 359 -27.39 -7.15 20.76
C PHE A 359 -27.10 -7.77 19.39
N GLY A 360 -27.53 -9.02 19.17
CA GLY A 360 -27.38 -9.68 17.88
C GLY A 360 -25.94 -10.06 17.51
N TYR A 361 -25.04 -10.27 18.49
CA TYR A 361 -23.63 -10.63 18.28
C TYR A 361 -23.38 -11.62 17.11
N ARG A 362 -24.11 -12.75 17.07
CA ARG A 362 -23.92 -13.76 16.02
C ARG A 362 -24.24 -13.22 14.63
N TRP A 363 -25.28 -12.41 14.52
CA TRP A 363 -25.70 -11.82 13.24
C TRP A 363 -24.71 -10.78 12.75
N ILE A 364 -24.11 -10.00 13.67
CA ILE A 364 -23.07 -9.02 13.33
C ILE A 364 -21.77 -9.73 12.90
N ALA A 365 -21.39 -10.80 13.59
CA ALA A 365 -20.24 -11.61 13.21
C ALA A 365 -20.43 -12.24 11.81
N LEU A 366 -21.58 -12.86 11.57
CA LEU A 366 -21.90 -13.49 10.29
C LEU A 366 -22.10 -12.48 9.16
N SER A 367 -22.70 -11.31 9.43
CA SER A 367 -22.84 -10.25 8.42
C SER A 367 -21.49 -9.70 7.98
N SER A 368 -20.51 -9.62 8.88
CA SER A 368 -19.14 -9.23 8.52
C SER A 368 -18.56 -10.16 7.45
N ILE A 369 -18.71 -11.47 7.62
CA ILE A 369 -18.30 -12.48 6.64
C ILE A 369 -19.17 -12.41 5.38
N GLY A 370 -20.48 -12.22 5.53
CA GLY A 370 -21.41 -12.08 4.41
C GLY A 370 -21.05 -10.91 3.49
N ILE A 371 -20.70 -9.75 4.04
CA ILE A 371 -20.22 -8.58 3.28
C ILE A 371 -18.92 -8.93 2.54
N ALA A 372 -17.97 -9.61 3.21
CA ALA A 372 -16.73 -10.02 2.58
C ALA A 372 -16.92 -10.96 1.39
N LEU A 373 -17.96 -11.81 1.40
CA LEU A 373 -18.29 -12.70 0.28
C LEU A 373 -19.07 -11.98 -0.82
N VAL A 374 -20.14 -11.27 -0.47
CA VAL A 374 -21.02 -10.59 -1.43
C VAL A 374 -20.33 -9.42 -2.11
N GLY A 375 -19.33 -8.79 -1.48
CA GLY A 375 -18.57 -7.70 -2.08
C GLY A 375 -17.91 -8.07 -3.42
N PHE A 376 -17.65 -9.35 -3.67
CA PHE A 376 -17.11 -9.85 -4.94
C PHE A 376 -18.14 -9.98 -6.06
N LEU A 377 -19.44 -9.73 -5.82
CA LEU A 377 -20.51 -9.97 -6.79
C LEU A 377 -21.08 -8.68 -7.40
N VAL A 378 -20.58 -7.51 -7.00
CA VAL A 378 -21.22 -6.22 -7.29
C VAL A 378 -20.27 -5.19 -7.91
N TRP A 379 -19.02 -5.56 -8.20
CA TRP A 379 -18.02 -4.59 -8.69
C TRP A 379 -18.42 -3.87 -9.99
N ALA A 380 -19.21 -4.53 -10.84
CA ALA A 380 -19.64 -4.02 -12.14
C ALA A 380 -20.51 -2.75 -12.03
N HIS A 381 -21.05 -2.40 -10.85
CA HIS A 381 -21.78 -1.14 -10.70
C HIS A 381 -20.92 0.11 -10.93
N HIS A 382 -19.60 -0.02 -10.85
CA HIS A 382 -18.66 1.08 -11.19
C HIS A 382 -18.48 1.24 -12.69
N MET A 383 -19.09 0.36 -13.48
CA MET A 383 -18.86 0.20 -14.91
C MET A 383 -20.16 0.32 -15.73
N PHE A 384 -21.28 0.75 -15.13
CA PHE A 384 -22.56 0.85 -15.83
C PHE A 384 -22.55 1.73 -17.09
N VAL A 385 -21.66 2.72 -17.14
CA VAL A 385 -21.49 3.62 -18.30
C VAL A 385 -20.23 3.32 -19.12
N SER A 386 -19.64 2.14 -18.94
CA SER A 386 -18.39 1.75 -19.61
C SER A 386 -18.56 1.13 -21.00
N GLY A 387 -19.79 0.73 -21.35
CA GLY A 387 -20.05 -0.07 -22.55
C GLY A 387 -19.66 -1.56 -22.40
N MET A 388 -19.52 -2.06 -21.17
CA MET A 388 -19.42 -3.51 -20.91
C MET A 388 -20.68 -4.24 -21.41
N SER A 389 -20.57 -5.54 -21.70
CA SER A 389 -21.71 -6.33 -22.18
C SER A 389 -22.88 -6.31 -21.19
N ASP A 390 -24.10 -6.34 -21.72
CA ASP A 390 -25.33 -6.45 -20.92
C ASP A 390 -25.50 -7.84 -20.26
N ALA A 391 -24.65 -8.80 -20.61
CA ALA A 391 -24.67 -10.20 -20.19
C ALA A 391 -23.29 -10.67 -19.71
#